data_AF-A0A200PPG8-F1
#
_entry.id   AF-A0A200PPG8-F1
#
_cell.length_a   1.000
_cell.length_b   1.000
_cell.length_c   1.000
_cell.angle_alpha   90.00
_cell.angle_beta   90.00
_cell.angle_gamma   90.00
#
_symmetry.space_group_name_H-M   'P 1'
#
loop_
_entity.id
_entity.type
_entity.pdbx_description
1 polymer ?
#
loop_
_entity_poly.entity_id
_entity_poly.type
_entity_poly.pdbx_seq_one_letter_code
_entity_poly.pdbx_strand_id
1 'polypeptide(L)'
;MASPSVTIDDLRSFHSVDRDIYTRLVMNLLRNPVEALQIMAFWVWIEESGFPNIITKMESVTNLVLNSLVEEAKLCLNYITKEVPPPASTMNNNNGIPIMRNLMNDKQKISFEFLHEHRLNALCGITKTMKNLSKVFDDIIQQAMANAAAVVPPPSSMFVWRGVYETGESSSPSHQSNLNVRAVPWSPADVPHGQRTMFITFSRGYPISESEVLNFFSRYARS
;
A
#
# COMPACT_ATOMS: atom_id res chain seq x y z
N MET A 1 -3.44 -23.45 -40.16
CA MET A 1 -2.42 -22.52 -39.62
C MET A 1 -2.73 -22.34 -38.15
N ALA A 2 -1.85 -22.77 -37.24
CA ALA A 2 -2.05 -22.57 -35.81
C ALA A 2 -1.79 -21.09 -35.50
N SER A 3 -2.73 -20.43 -34.84
CA SER A 3 -2.56 -19.06 -34.34
C SER A 3 -1.38 -19.04 -33.36
N PRO A 4 -0.45 -18.07 -33.43
CA PRO A 4 0.62 -17.98 -32.45
C PRO A 4 0.02 -17.82 -31.05
N SER A 5 0.36 -18.72 -30.13
CA SER A 5 -0.05 -18.63 -28.73
C SER A 5 0.72 -17.50 -28.07
N VAL A 6 0.03 -16.44 -27.65
CA VAL A 6 0.63 -15.33 -26.90
C VAL A 6 1.17 -15.85 -25.57
N THR A 7 2.46 -15.62 -25.30
CA THR A 7 3.11 -16.06 -24.06
C THR A 7 2.96 -15.04 -22.94
N ILE A 8 3.26 -15.43 -21.70
CA ILE A 8 3.25 -14.51 -20.55
C ILE A 8 4.34 -13.44 -20.68
N ASP A 9 5.48 -13.76 -21.29
CA ASP A 9 6.59 -12.82 -21.47
C ASP A 9 6.29 -11.80 -22.57
N ASP A 10 5.51 -12.17 -23.59
CA ASP A 10 4.95 -11.23 -24.56
C ASP A 10 4.01 -10.22 -23.88
N LEU A 11 3.13 -10.72 -22.99
CA LEU A 11 2.23 -9.86 -22.21
C LEU A 11 2.99 -8.93 -21.27
N ARG A 12 4.05 -9.42 -20.62
CA ARG A 12 4.91 -8.60 -19.75
C ARG A 12 5.64 -7.53 -20.53
N SER A 13 6.13 -7.85 -21.72
CA SER A 13 6.81 -6.89 -22.60
C SER A 13 5.85 -5.80 -23.07
N PHE A 14 4.61 -6.18 -23.41
CA PHE A 14 3.54 -5.25 -23.75
C PHE A 14 3.22 -4.27 -22.61
N HIS A 15 3.15 -4.77 -21.38
CA HIS A 15 2.89 -3.97 -20.17
C HIS A 15 4.17 -3.42 -19.51
N SER A 16 5.26 -3.22 -20.26
CA SER A 16 6.56 -2.82 -19.70
C SER A 16 6.52 -1.52 -18.91
N VAL A 17 5.87 -0.49 -19.44
CA VAL A 17 5.68 0.81 -18.75
C VAL A 17 4.83 0.63 -17.48
N ASP A 18 3.73 -0.11 -17.58
CA ASP A 18 2.86 -0.39 -16.42
C ASP A 18 3.61 -1.12 -15.31
N ARG A 19 4.46 -2.08 -15.69
CA ARG A 19 5.31 -2.86 -14.79
C ARG A 19 6.35 -2.00 -14.10
N ASP A 20 6.95 -1.04 -14.80
CA ASP A 20 7.92 -0.12 -14.18
C ASP A 20 7.25 0.73 -13.10
N ILE A 21 6.11 1.34 -13.40
CA ILE A 21 5.36 2.15 -12.43
C ILE A 21 4.91 1.28 -11.25
N TYR A 22 4.36 0.09 -11.50
CA TYR A 22 3.94 -0.81 -10.43
C TYR A 22 5.11 -1.25 -9.55
N THR A 23 6.28 -1.52 -10.15
CA THR A 23 7.51 -1.81 -9.41
C THR A 23 7.89 -0.64 -8.51
N ARG A 24 7.85 0.59 -9.02
CA ARG A 24 8.13 1.80 -8.22
C ARG A 24 7.14 1.97 -7.06
N LEU A 25 5.85 1.69 -7.27
CA LEU A 25 4.84 1.76 -6.22
C LEU A 25 5.14 0.76 -5.08
N VAL A 26 5.46 -0.48 -5.42
CA VAL A 26 5.57 -1.55 -4.42
C VAL A 26 6.96 -1.64 -3.81
N MET A 27 8.02 -1.43 -4.59
CA MET A 27 9.40 -1.58 -4.14
C MET A 27 10.01 -0.30 -3.59
N ASN A 28 9.72 0.86 -4.20
CA ASN A 28 10.34 2.12 -3.82
C ASN A 28 9.46 2.92 -2.85
N LEU A 29 8.15 2.93 -3.08
CA LEU A 29 7.17 3.60 -2.21
C LEU A 29 6.58 2.68 -1.14
N LEU A 30 6.92 1.38 -1.16
CA LEU A 30 6.49 0.38 -0.17
C LEU A 30 4.97 0.34 0.04
N ARG A 31 4.20 0.63 -1.02
CA ARG A 31 2.74 0.55 -0.99
C ARG A 31 2.30 -0.90 -0.89
N ASN A 32 1.13 -1.11 -0.28
CA ASN A 32 0.51 -2.44 -0.25
C ASN A 32 0.28 -2.93 -1.70
N PRO A 33 0.69 -4.16 -2.07
CA PRO A 33 0.56 -4.63 -3.46
C PRO A 33 -0.88 -4.62 -3.99
N VAL A 34 -1.87 -4.94 -3.16
CA VAL A 34 -3.27 -4.95 -3.57
C VAL A 34 -3.79 -3.53 -3.80
N GLU A 35 -3.44 -2.59 -2.93
CA GLU A 35 -3.75 -1.16 -3.11
C GLU A 35 -3.08 -0.62 -4.38
N ALA A 36 -1.77 -0.87 -4.56
CA ALA A 36 -1.03 -0.44 -5.74
C ALA A 36 -1.63 -1.02 -7.03
N LEU A 37 -2.10 -2.27 -7.00
CA LEU A 37 -2.74 -2.92 -8.14
C LEU A 37 -4.07 -2.25 -8.50
N GLN A 38 -4.86 -1.87 -7.50
CA GLN A 38 -6.10 -1.13 -7.71
C GLN A 38 -5.84 0.26 -8.31
N ILE A 39 -4.79 0.94 -7.84
CA ILE A 39 -4.39 2.26 -8.36
C ILE A 39 -3.89 2.16 -9.81
N MET A 40 -3.05 1.16 -10.13
CA MET A 40 -2.64 0.91 -11.51
C MET A 40 -3.82 0.60 -12.42
N ALA A 41 -4.75 -0.26 -11.97
CA ALA A 41 -5.94 -0.60 -12.74
C ALA A 41 -6.84 0.62 -12.99
N PHE A 42 -6.90 1.56 -12.04
CA PHE A 42 -7.59 2.83 -12.21
C PHE A 42 -6.94 3.69 -13.29
N TRP A 43 -5.62 3.85 -13.29
CA TRP A 43 -4.93 4.64 -14.32
C TRP A 43 -5.06 4.05 -15.72
N VAL A 44 -4.96 2.72 -15.85
CA VAL A 44 -5.22 2.02 -17.12
C VAL A 44 -6.66 2.25 -17.59
N TRP A 45 -7.65 2.13 -16.69
CA TRP A 45 -9.04 2.41 -17.06
C TRP A 45 -9.24 3.87 -17.52
N ILE A 46 -8.58 4.84 -16.87
CA ILE A 46 -8.61 6.25 -17.31
C ILE A 46 -8.04 6.41 -18.72
N GLU A 47 -6.94 5.72 -19.02
CA GLU A 47 -6.34 5.74 -20.35
C GLU A 47 -7.28 5.17 -21.41
N GLU A 48 -7.91 4.03 -21.13
CA GLU A 48 -8.93 3.39 -21.97
C GLU A 48 -10.20 4.24 -22.13
N SER A 49 -10.51 5.08 -21.13
CA SER A 49 -11.70 5.94 -21.10
C SER A 49 -11.51 7.28 -21.83
N GLY A 50 -10.38 7.44 -22.53
CA GLY A 50 -10.13 8.60 -23.40
C GLY A 50 -9.13 9.60 -22.86
N PHE A 51 -8.31 9.26 -21.86
CA PHE A 51 -7.21 10.09 -21.38
C PHE A 51 -5.85 9.46 -21.73
N PRO A 52 -5.47 9.45 -23.02
CA PRO A 52 -4.32 8.71 -23.51
C PRO A 52 -2.98 9.21 -22.93
N ASN A 53 -2.02 8.31 -22.78
CA ASN A 53 -0.65 8.57 -22.35
C ASN A 53 -0.52 9.04 -20.89
N ILE A 54 -1.52 8.80 -20.04
CA ILE A 54 -1.38 9.18 -18.63
C ILE A 54 -0.28 8.34 -17.98
N ILE A 55 -0.25 7.03 -18.26
CA ILE A 55 0.71 6.10 -17.68
C ILE A 55 2.12 6.40 -18.17
N THR A 56 2.31 6.56 -19.49
CA THR A 56 3.62 6.89 -20.06
C THR A 56 4.17 8.22 -19.55
N LYS A 57 3.30 9.20 -19.26
CA LYS A 57 3.74 10.44 -18.59
C LYS A 57 4.14 10.21 -17.14
N MET A 58 3.48 9.30 -16.41
CA MET A 58 3.85 8.95 -15.03
C MET A 58 5.21 8.26 -14.94
N GLU A 59 5.67 7.56 -15.99
CA GLU A 59 7.00 6.95 -16.05
C GLU A 59 8.11 7.99 -15.77
N SER A 60 7.96 9.20 -16.33
CA SER A 60 8.97 10.27 -16.23
C SER A 60 8.97 11.05 -14.91
N VAL A 61 7.94 10.91 -14.07
CA VAL A 61 7.81 11.71 -12.84
C VAL A 61 8.66 11.12 -11.71
N THR A 62 9.01 11.93 -10.70
CA THR A 62 9.76 11.45 -9.53
C THR A 62 8.88 10.60 -8.60
N ASN A 63 9.50 9.80 -7.72
CA ASN A 63 8.77 9.02 -6.71
C ASN A 63 7.93 9.90 -5.77
N LEU A 64 8.37 11.13 -5.49
CA LEU A 64 7.60 12.10 -4.72
C LEU A 64 6.28 12.47 -5.43
N VAL A 65 6.36 12.82 -6.71
CA VAL A 65 5.18 13.17 -7.52
C VAL A 65 4.28 11.96 -7.73
N LEU A 66 4.86 10.78 -7.97
CA LEU A 66 4.12 9.52 -8.09
C LEU A 66 3.35 9.23 -6.80
N ASN A 67 3.96 9.45 -5.64
CA ASN A 67 3.29 9.28 -4.35
C ASN A 67 2.08 10.21 -4.18
N SER A 68 2.20 11.47 -4.62
CA SER A 68 1.06 12.41 -4.63
C SER A 68 -0.03 12.00 -5.63
N LEU A 69 0.34 11.50 -6.81
CA LEU A 69 -0.61 10.95 -7.79
C LEU A 69 -1.41 9.77 -7.23
N VAL A 70 -0.78 8.92 -6.40
CA VAL A 70 -1.47 7.82 -5.69
C VAL A 70 -2.53 8.38 -4.74
N GLU A 71 -2.23 9.43 -3.97
CA GLU A 71 -3.21 10.04 -3.07
C GLU A 71 -4.40 10.66 -3.83
N GLU A 72 -4.14 11.33 -4.96
CA GLU A 72 -5.21 11.82 -5.85
C GLU A 72 -6.05 10.68 -6.45
N ALA A 73 -5.41 9.59 -6.86
CA ALA A 73 -6.08 8.40 -7.37
C ALA A 73 -7.00 7.76 -6.30
N LYS A 74 -6.56 7.73 -5.05
CA LYS A 74 -7.39 7.25 -3.92
C LYS A 74 -8.62 8.12 -3.71
N LEU A 75 -8.48 9.44 -3.87
CA LEU A 75 -9.64 10.35 -3.82
C LEU A 75 -10.63 10.05 -4.96
N CYS A 76 -10.15 9.83 -6.18
CA CYS A 76 -10.99 9.41 -7.32
C CYS A 76 -11.70 8.08 -7.05
N LEU A 77 -10.98 7.07 -6.58
CA LEU A 77 -11.54 5.75 -6.28
C LEU A 77 -12.61 5.83 -5.19
N ASN A 78 -12.34 6.54 -4.09
CA ASN A 78 -13.30 6.76 -3.02
C ASN A 78 -14.55 7.53 -3.50
N TYR A 79 -14.39 8.37 -4.51
CA TYR A 79 -15.50 9.08 -5.12
C TYR A 79 -16.36 8.13 -5.97
N ILE A 80 -15.74 7.29 -6.80
CA ILE A 80 -16.42 6.32 -7.67
C ILE A 80 -17.12 5.21 -6.86
N THR A 81 -16.61 4.86 -5.68
CA THR A 81 -17.25 3.84 -4.84
C THR A 81 -18.48 4.36 -4.10
N LYS A 82 -18.63 5.67 -3.90
CA LYS A 82 -19.80 6.27 -3.26
C LYS A 82 -20.97 6.33 -4.23
N GLU A 83 -22.13 5.83 -3.80
CA GLU A 83 -23.36 5.87 -4.60
C GLU A 83 -23.99 7.26 -4.65
N VAL A 84 -23.78 8.07 -3.62
CA VAL A 84 -24.37 9.41 -3.51
C VAL A 84 -23.33 10.43 -3.99
N PRO A 85 -23.64 11.26 -5.00
CA PRO A 85 -22.76 12.34 -5.42
C PRO A 85 -22.55 13.31 -4.25
N PRO A 86 -21.31 13.74 -3.97
CA PRO A 86 -21.09 14.80 -3.00
C PRO A 86 -21.76 16.10 -3.48
N PRO A 87 -22.09 17.02 -2.56
CA PRO A 87 -22.77 18.28 -2.89
C PRO A 87 -22.00 19.04 -3.98
N ALA A 88 -22.74 19.76 -4.84
CA ALA A 88 -22.20 20.46 -6.01
C ALA A 88 -21.03 21.41 -5.70
N SER A 89 -20.96 21.93 -4.48
CA SER A 89 -19.84 22.73 -3.97
C SER A 89 -18.49 21.97 -3.93
N THR A 90 -18.51 20.65 -3.74
CA THR A 90 -17.32 19.78 -3.77
C THR A 90 -16.97 19.37 -5.21
N MET A 91 -17.96 19.20 -6.08
CA MET A 91 -17.76 18.85 -7.51
C MET A 91 -17.10 19.99 -8.30
N ASN A 92 -17.47 21.24 -8.01
CA ASN A 92 -17.11 22.37 -8.89
C ASN A 92 -15.62 22.74 -8.86
N ASN A 93 -14.89 22.35 -7.81
CA ASN A 93 -13.51 22.83 -7.65
C ASN A 93 -12.45 21.88 -8.20
N ASN A 94 -12.70 20.57 -8.41
CA ASN A 94 -11.66 19.59 -8.81
C ASN A 94 -10.33 19.70 -8.02
N ASN A 95 -10.34 20.37 -6.85
CA ASN A 95 -9.13 20.76 -6.10
C ASN A 95 -8.40 19.56 -5.50
N GLY A 96 -9.06 18.39 -5.46
CA GLY A 96 -8.49 17.15 -4.96
C GLY A 96 -7.63 16.37 -5.95
N ILE A 97 -7.59 16.78 -7.23
CA ILE A 97 -6.86 16.06 -8.30
C ILE A 97 -6.00 16.97 -9.21
N PRO A 98 -5.28 17.97 -8.67
CA PRO A 98 -4.54 18.93 -9.48
C PRO A 98 -3.40 18.30 -10.29
N ILE A 99 -2.66 17.35 -9.73
CA ILE A 99 -1.49 16.75 -10.38
C ILE A 99 -1.93 15.85 -11.54
N MET A 100 -2.95 15.03 -11.32
CA MET A 100 -3.50 14.14 -12.34
C MET A 100 -4.10 14.96 -13.51
N ARG A 101 -4.76 16.08 -13.23
CA ARG A 101 -5.25 17.02 -14.26
C ARG A 101 -4.13 17.73 -15.03
N ASN A 102 -3.01 18.03 -14.36
CA ASN A 102 -1.85 18.66 -15.00
C ASN A 102 -1.04 17.68 -15.84
N LEU A 103 -1.08 16.39 -15.50
CA LEU A 103 -0.44 15.34 -16.29
C LEU A 103 -1.20 15.10 -17.61
N MET A 104 -2.51 15.32 -17.62
CA MET A 104 -3.36 15.16 -18.80
C MET A 104 -3.18 16.31 -19.80
N ASN A 105 -3.59 16.07 -21.06
CA ASN A 105 -3.53 17.09 -22.10
C ASN A 105 -4.57 18.21 -21.82
N ASP A 106 -4.23 19.45 -22.16
CA ASP A 106 -5.08 20.61 -21.84
C ASP A 106 -6.49 20.55 -22.44
N LYS A 107 -6.67 19.78 -23.52
CA LYS A 107 -7.95 19.60 -24.21
C LYS A 107 -8.92 18.65 -23.50
N GLN A 108 -8.44 17.80 -22.58
CA GLN A 108 -9.25 16.78 -21.92
C GLN A 108 -8.74 16.51 -20.50
N LYS A 109 -9.47 17.02 -19.50
CA LYS A 109 -9.10 16.91 -18.08
C LYS A 109 -10.15 16.12 -17.32
N ILE A 110 -9.72 15.11 -16.59
CA ILE A 110 -10.60 14.28 -15.75
C ILE A 110 -11.28 15.14 -14.69
N SER A 111 -12.60 15.07 -14.58
CA SER A 111 -13.38 15.76 -13.56
C SER A 111 -14.11 14.76 -12.66
N PHE A 112 -14.50 15.20 -11.47
CA PHE A 112 -15.38 14.40 -10.62
C PHE A 112 -16.75 14.12 -11.26
N GLU A 113 -17.24 15.03 -12.09
CA GLU A 113 -18.46 14.84 -12.88
C GLU A 113 -18.32 13.67 -13.87
N PHE A 114 -17.22 13.63 -14.63
CA PHE A 114 -16.93 12.52 -15.54
C PHE A 114 -16.86 11.18 -14.80
N LEU A 115 -16.18 11.16 -13.64
CA LEU A 115 -16.06 9.96 -12.81
C LEU A 115 -17.41 9.48 -12.26
N HIS A 116 -18.31 10.41 -11.91
CA HIS A 116 -19.65 10.08 -11.44
C HIS A 116 -20.51 9.49 -12.57
N GLU A 117 -20.48 10.12 -13.75
CA GLU A 117 -21.23 9.69 -14.92
C GLU A 117 -20.81 8.27 -15.37
N HIS A 118 -19.51 7.99 -15.33
CA HIS A 118 -18.94 6.71 -15.78
C HIS A 118 -18.71 5.71 -14.64
N ARG A 119 -19.29 5.94 -13.45
CA ARG A 119 -19.00 5.20 -12.22
C ARG A 119 -19.08 3.68 -12.35
N LEU A 120 -20.19 3.17 -12.89
CA LEU A 120 -20.41 1.72 -13.04
C LEU A 120 -19.45 1.10 -14.05
N ASN A 121 -19.17 1.82 -15.14
CA ASN A 121 -18.16 1.42 -16.13
C ASN A 121 -16.77 1.38 -15.49
N ALA A 122 -16.43 2.38 -14.67
CA ALA A 122 -15.18 2.44 -13.92
C ALA A 122 -15.01 1.23 -12.99
N LEU A 123 -15.99 0.95 -12.14
CA LEU A 123 -15.92 -0.19 -11.20
C LEU A 123 -15.73 -1.53 -11.94
N CYS A 124 -16.48 -1.74 -13.03
CA CYS A 124 -16.36 -2.93 -13.86
C CYS A 124 -14.98 -3.01 -14.55
N GLY A 125 -14.55 -1.91 -15.18
CA GLY A 125 -13.29 -1.78 -15.89
C GLY A 125 -12.10 -2.04 -14.97
N ILE A 126 -12.05 -1.36 -13.81
CA ILE A 126 -11.00 -1.51 -12.81
C ILE A 126 -10.90 -2.97 -12.35
N THR A 127 -12.03 -3.60 -12.02
CA THR A 127 -12.04 -5.00 -11.55
C THR A 127 -11.51 -5.97 -12.63
N LYS A 128 -11.90 -5.76 -13.89
CA LYS A 128 -11.41 -6.54 -15.04
C LYS A 128 -9.92 -6.34 -15.24
N THR A 129 -9.45 -5.10 -15.19
CA THR A 129 -8.03 -4.75 -15.36
C THR A 129 -7.18 -5.30 -14.23
N MET A 130 -7.63 -5.22 -12.97
CA MET A 130 -6.94 -5.85 -11.84
C MET A 130 -6.71 -7.35 -12.05
N LYS A 131 -7.70 -8.08 -12.58
CA LYS A 131 -7.57 -9.52 -12.87
C LYS A 131 -6.55 -9.82 -13.97
N ASN A 132 -6.38 -8.92 -14.93
CA ASN A 132 -5.39 -9.06 -15.98
C ASN A 132 -3.99 -8.72 -15.45
N LEU A 133 -3.86 -7.57 -14.80
CA LEU A 133 -2.59 -7.09 -14.26
C LEU A 133 -2.05 -7.99 -13.14
N SER A 134 -2.91 -8.62 -12.33
CA SER A 134 -2.45 -9.54 -11.28
C SER A 134 -1.65 -10.71 -11.84
N LYS A 135 -2.00 -11.20 -13.03
CA LYS A 135 -1.25 -12.27 -13.72
C LYS A 135 0.06 -11.75 -14.29
N VAL A 136 0.02 -10.55 -14.88
CA VAL A 136 1.18 -9.94 -15.52
C VAL A 136 2.21 -9.49 -14.49
N PHE A 137 1.78 -9.12 -13.27
CA PHE A 137 2.62 -8.58 -12.21
C PHE A 137 2.91 -9.58 -11.08
N ASP A 138 2.53 -10.84 -11.24
CA ASP A 138 2.68 -11.88 -10.21
C ASP A 138 4.12 -12.00 -9.69
N ASP A 139 5.11 -11.90 -10.57
CA ASP A 139 6.54 -11.91 -10.20
C ASP A 139 6.93 -10.71 -9.31
N ILE A 140 6.39 -9.52 -9.58
CA ILE A 140 6.63 -8.32 -8.78
C ILE A 140 5.97 -8.46 -7.39
N ILE A 141 4.75 -9.01 -7.35
CA ILE A 141 4.02 -9.28 -6.10
C ILE A 141 4.79 -10.28 -5.23
N GLN A 142 5.26 -11.38 -5.82
CA GLN A 142 6.04 -12.41 -5.13
C GLN A 142 7.36 -11.84 -4.60
N GLN A 143 8.07 -11.05 -5.42
CA GLN A 143 9.30 -10.40 -4.99
C GLN A 143 9.06 -9.44 -3.82
N ALA A 144 7.97 -8.67 -3.83
CA ALA A 144 7.64 -7.75 -2.76
C ALA A 144 7.34 -8.47 -1.45
N MET A 145 6.61 -9.58 -1.52
CA MET A 145 6.33 -10.45 -0.37
C MET A 145 7.60 -11.08 0.21
N ALA A 146 8.50 -11.55 -0.65
CA ALA A 146 9.80 -12.11 -0.23
C ALA A 146 10.66 -11.06 0.47
N ASN A 147 10.72 -9.84 -0.07
CA ASN A 147 11.45 -8.72 0.54
C ASN A 147 10.88 -8.37 1.93
N ALA A 148 9.55 -8.32 2.07
CA ALA A 148 8.91 -8.06 3.35
C ALA A 148 9.21 -9.16 4.38
N ALA A 149 9.22 -10.43 3.97
CA ALA A 149 9.56 -11.56 4.83
C ALA A 149 11.02 -11.54 5.28
N ALA A 150 11.95 -11.08 4.44
CA ALA A 150 13.37 -10.99 4.80
C ALA A 150 13.67 -9.91 5.86
N VAL A 151 12.83 -8.87 5.96
CA VAL A 151 12.96 -7.81 6.98
C VAL A 151 12.47 -8.27 8.36
N VAL A 152 11.64 -9.32 8.42
CA VAL A 152 11.20 -9.95 9.67
C VAL A 152 12.13 -11.15 9.95
N PRO A 153 13.07 -11.06 10.91
CA PRO A 153 13.94 -12.21 11.18
C PRO A 153 13.07 -13.40 11.63
N PRO A 154 13.31 -14.61 11.10
CA PRO A 154 12.63 -15.79 11.61
C PRO A 154 12.95 -15.94 13.11
N PRO A 155 12.02 -16.42 13.95
CA PRO A 155 12.36 -16.79 15.32
C PRO A 155 13.44 -17.86 15.24
N SER A 156 14.68 -17.50 15.61
CA SER A 156 15.84 -18.39 15.54
C SER A 156 15.58 -19.65 16.36
N SER A 157 15.12 -20.71 15.69
CA SER A 157 15.24 -22.06 16.21
C SER A 157 16.66 -22.54 15.91
N MET A 158 17.28 -23.13 16.93
CA MET A 158 18.48 -23.94 16.84
C MET A 158 19.83 -23.21 16.82
N PHE A 159 20.36 -22.91 18.02
CA PHE A 159 21.77 -23.21 18.32
C PHE A 159 21.80 -24.20 19.49
N VAL A 160 22.01 -25.47 19.14
CA VAL A 160 22.23 -26.59 20.05
C VAL A 160 23.76 -26.80 20.13
N TRP A 161 24.28 -26.96 21.36
CA TRP A 161 25.65 -27.32 21.77
C TRP A 161 26.75 -26.25 21.76
N ARG A 162 27.23 -25.89 22.96
CA ARG A 162 28.44 -26.51 23.57
C ARG A 162 28.50 -26.15 25.06
N GLY A 163 28.53 -27.17 25.92
CA GLY A 163 28.79 -26.99 27.34
C GLY A 163 30.24 -26.58 27.62
N VAL A 164 30.41 -25.69 28.58
CA VAL A 164 31.58 -25.60 29.46
C VAL A 164 31.04 -25.27 30.85
N TYR A 165 31.39 -26.14 31.79
CA TYR A 165 31.21 -26.02 33.23
C TYR A 165 32.26 -25.04 33.78
N GLU A 166 31.88 -24.19 34.74
CA GLU A 166 32.67 -23.78 35.93
C GLU A 166 31.94 -22.59 36.61
N THR A 167 31.28 -22.79 37.76
CA THR A 167 31.80 -22.71 39.15
C THR A 167 31.63 -21.30 39.74
N GLY A 168 30.89 -21.19 40.85
CA GLY A 168 30.94 -20.02 41.75
C GLY A 168 29.61 -19.66 42.42
N GLU A 169 29.45 -20.10 43.66
CA GLU A 169 28.34 -19.82 44.57
C GLU A 169 28.27 -18.34 45.01
N SER A 170 27.06 -17.77 45.22
CA SER A 170 26.68 -17.06 46.47
C SER A 170 25.22 -16.58 46.43
N SER A 171 24.59 -16.63 47.59
CA SER A 171 23.17 -16.52 47.87
C SER A 171 22.71 -15.08 48.14
N SER A 172 21.56 -14.65 47.60
CA SER A 172 20.49 -13.93 48.33
C SER A 172 19.28 -13.60 47.44
N PRO A 173 18.04 -13.75 47.94
CA PRO A 173 16.83 -13.65 47.13
C PRO A 173 16.32 -12.21 47.08
N SER A 174 16.47 -11.56 45.93
CA SER A 174 15.75 -10.32 45.63
C SER A 174 14.79 -10.59 44.49
N HIS A 175 13.54 -10.18 44.70
CA HIS A 175 12.38 -10.31 43.82
C HIS A 175 12.75 -10.38 42.34
N GLN A 176 12.72 -11.60 41.78
CA GLN A 176 12.88 -11.79 40.34
C GLN A 176 11.68 -11.18 39.64
N SER A 177 11.87 -9.95 39.15
CA SER A 177 11.13 -9.43 38.01
C SER A 177 11.16 -10.46 36.89
N ASN A 178 9.99 -10.81 36.35
CA ASN A 178 9.81 -11.65 35.15
C ASN A 178 10.33 -10.99 33.85
N LEU A 179 11.29 -10.07 33.96
CA LEU A 179 11.82 -9.29 32.84
C LEU A 179 13.19 -9.84 32.43
N ASN A 180 13.40 -9.90 31.12
CA ASN A 180 14.62 -10.37 30.49
C ASN A 180 15.82 -9.53 30.97
N VAL A 181 16.81 -10.15 31.61
CA VAL A 181 18.04 -9.50 32.14
C VAL A 181 18.86 -8.82 31.04
N ARG A 182 18.62 -9.16 29.76
CA ARG A 182 19.24 -8.52 28.60
C ARG A 182 18.39 -7.42 27.94
N ALA A 183 17.25 -7.06 28.53
CA ALA A 183 16.45 -5.95 28.04
C ALA A 183 17.25 -4.65 28.20
N VAL A 184 17.61 -4.05 27.06
CA VAL A 184 18.17 -2.70 27.04
C VAL A 184 17.10 -1.74 27.59
N PRO A 185 17.42 -0.86 28.55
CA PRO A 185 16.48 0.14 29.04
C PRO A 185 15.92 0.93 27.86
N TRP A 186 14.59 1.06 27.80
CA TRP A 186 13.93 1.86 26.77
C TRP A 186 14.38 3.31 26.89
N SER A 187 15.29 3.74 26.01
CA SER A 187 15.59 5.13 25.75
C SER A 187 14.77 5.54 24.53
N PRO A 188 13.68 6.31 24.69
CA PRO A 188 13.03 6.88 23.53
C PRO A 188 14.04 7.82 22.87
N ALA A 189 14.42 7.51 21.63
CA ALA A 189 14.85 8.57 20.73
C ALA A 189 13.74 9.63 20.73
N ASP A 190 14.09 10.91 20.64
CA ASP A 190 13.12 12.00 20.52
C ASP A 190 12.37 11.88 19.19
N VAL A 191 11.39 10.97 19.14
CA VAL A 191 10.53 10.73 17.99
C VAL A 191 9.41 11.78 18.06
N PRO A 192 9.29 12.66 17.05
CA PRO A 192 8.20 13.61 16.96
C PRO A 192 6.85 12.91 17.13
N HIS A 193 5.89 13.55 17.80
CA HIS A 193 4.61 12.94 18.14
C HIS A 193 3.87 12.32 16.93
N GLY A 194 4.01 12.91 15.74
CA GLY A 194 3.40 12.42 14.50
C GLY A 194 4.06 11.18 13.86
N GLN A 195 5.20 10.72 14.41
CA GLN A 195 5.95 9.56 13.90
C GLN A 195 6.00 8.41 14.90
N ARG A 196 5.29 8.51 16.02
CA ARG A 196 5.22 7.45 17.02
C ARG A 196 4.27 6.36 16.54
N THR A 197 4.74 5.11 16.56
CA THR A 197 3.96 3.94 16.16
C THR A 197 3.97 2.91 17.29
N MET A 198 2.86 2.21 17.48
CA MET A 198 2.70 1.13 18.46
C MET A 198 2.29 -0.15 17.74
N PHE A 199 2.95 -1.27 18.07
CA PHE A 199 2.51 -2.60 17.67
C PHE A 199 1.70 -3.22 18.81
N ILE A 200 0.48 -3.67 18.50
CA ILE A 200 -0.44 -4.28 19.47
C ILE A 200 -0.85 -5.64 18.94
N THR A 201 -0.91 -6.64 19.81
CA THR A 201 -1.36 -8.00 19.48
C THR A 201 -2.59 -8.36 20.29
N PHE A 202 -3.51 -9.09 19.66
CA PHE A 202 -4.75 -9.54 20.29
C PHE A 202 -4.76 -11.06 20.42
N SER A 203 -5.32 -11.56 21.52
CA SER A 203 -5.55 -13.00 21.69
C SER A 203 -6.63 -13.47 20.73
N ARG A 204 -6.50 -14.71 20.24
CA ARG A 204 -7.42 -15.27 19.23
C ARG A 204 -8.88 -15.44 19.69
N GLY A 205 -9.16 -15.31 20.99
CA GLY A 205 -10.46 -15.63 21.59
C GLY A 205 -11.51 -14.53 21.53
N TYR A 206 -11.13 -13.30 21.18
CA TYR A 206 -12.04 -12.16 21.06
C TYR A 206 -11.67 -11.32 19.85
N PRO A 207 -12.45 -11.37 18.75
CA PRO A 207 -12.20 -10.52 17.60
C PRO A 207 -12.53 -9.07 17.96
N ILE A 208 -11.50 -8.23 17.96
CA ILE A 208 -11.62 -6.80 18.22
C ILE A 208 -11.67 -6.08 16.87
N SER A 209 -12.63 -5.17 16.72
CA SER A 209 -12.81 -4.39 15.48
C SER A 209 -11.93 -3.14 15.46
N GLU A 210 -11.62 -2.64 14.25
CA GLU A 210 -10.85 -1.40 14.07
C GLU A 210 -11.50 -0.21 14.80
N SER A 211 -12.83 -0.09 14.73
CA SER A 211 -13.58 1.00 15.38
C SER A 211 -13.47 0.96 16.90
N GLU A 212 -13.40 -0.23 17.50
CA GLU A 212 -13.23 -0.41 18.94
C GLU A 212 -11.83 0.04 19.40
N VAL A 213 -10.80 -0.29 18.63
CA VAL A 213 -9.43 0.18 18.88
C VAL A 213 -9.35 1.70 18.76
N LEU A 214 -9.91 2.27 17.70
CA LEU A 214 -9.92 3.73 17.49
C LEU A 214 -10.67 4.46 18.60
N ASN A 215 -11.81 3.94 19.05
CA ASN A 215 -12.60 4.52 20.13
C ASN A 215 -11.83 4.48 21.46
N PHE A 216 -11.17 3.36 21.77
CA PHE A 216 -10.34 3.23 22.97
C PHE A 216 -9.26 4.32 23.03
N PHE A 217 -8.44 4.48 21.99
CA PHE A 217 -7.37 5.48 22.00
C PHE A 217 -7.89 6.92 21.95
N SER A 218 -9.02 7.16 21.28
CA SER A 218 -9.61 8.50 21.19
C SER A 218 -10.20 8.98 22.53
N ARG A 219 -10.62 8.06 23.41
CA ARG A 219 -11.15 8.41 24.74
C ARG A 219 -10.07 8.93 25.67
N TYR A 220 -8.85 8.41 25.58
CA TYR A 220 -7.74 8.81 26.46
C TYR A 220 -6.91 9.98 25.92
N ALA A 221 -7.07 10.35 24.64
CA ALA A 221 -6.41 11.51 24.04
C ALA A 221 -7.03 12.88 24.43
N ARG A 222 -8.07 12.91 25.27
CA ARG A 222 -8.79 14.12 25.72
C ARG A 222 -8.65 14.43 27.22
N SER A 223 -7.72 13.81 27.93
CA SER A 223 -7.32 14.18 29.30
C SER A 223 -5.92 14.76 29.30
#